data_AF-A0A377W178-F1
#
_entry.id   AF-A0A377W178-F1
#
_cell.length_a   1.000
_cell.length_b   1.000
_cell.length_c   1.000
_cell.angle_alpha   90.00
_cell.angle_beta   90.00
_cell.angle_gamma   90.00
#
_symmetry.space_group_name_H-M   'P 1'
#
loop_
_entity.id
_entity.type
_entity.pdbx_description
1 polymer ?
#
loop_
_entity_poly.entity_id
_entity_poly.type
_entity_poly.pdbx_seq_one_letter_code
_entity_poly.pdbx_strand_id
1 'polypeptide(L)'
;MFFVGRKDSQIKLRGYRIELGEIERTLARHPHVDAAVVACIERAPLHKALAAFIITSEPPSLFEQLKNELRQQLPDYMVPTLWQRVADFPNTDNGKIDRKRLAENFVADSSLVSPQTQALSDTEQMLLALWMRYLPIKNGRS
;
A
#
# COMPACT_ATOMS: atom_id res chain seq x y z
N MET A 1 -13.72 21.99 -11.55
CA MET A 1 -12.98 21.25 -12.60
C MET A 1 -13.05 19.77 -12.21
N PHE A 2 -13.79 19.00 -12.99
CA PHE A 2 -14.13 17.56 -12.92
C PHE A 2 -13.96 16.78 -11.59
N PHE A 3 -15.07 16.68 -10.85
CA PHE A 3 -15.32 15.64 -9.85
C PHE A 3 -15.53 14.29 -10.55
N VAL A 4 -14.54 13.39 -10.52
CA VAL A 4 -14.74 11.96 -10.85
C VAL A 4 -14.77 11.15 -9.55
N GLY A 5 -15.77 11.45 -8.72
CA GLY A 5 -16.20 10.54 -7.67
C GLY A 5 -17.37 9.74 -8.21
N ARG A 6 -17.15 8.50 -8.68
CA ARG A 6 -18.22 7.49 -8.76
C ARG A 6 -17.69 6.05 -8.90
N LYS A 7 -17.81 5.32 -7.77
CA LYS A 7 -18.08 3.87 -7.60
C LYS A 7 -17.05 2.76 -7.95
N ASP A 8 -15.90 3.00 -8.55
CA ASP A 8 -15.15 1.89 -9.20
C ASP A 8 -13.92 1.29 -8.46
N SER A 9 -13.76 1.39 -7.14
CA SER A 9 -12.64 0.71 -6.46
C SER A 9 -12.90 0.39 -4.99
N GLN A 10 -13.94 -0.37 -4.71
CA GLN A 10 -14.16 -0.89 -3.37
C GLN A 10 -13.57 -2.28 -3.23
N ILE A 11 -12.81 -2.51 -2.17
CA ILE A 11 -12.15 -3.78 -1.91
C ILE A 11 -12.53 -4.33 -0.54
N LYS A 12 -12.31 -5.63 -0.36
CA LYS A 12 -12.31 -6.27 0.96
C LYS A 12 -10.88 -6.56 1.38
N LEU A 13 -10.46 -6.00 2.51
CA LEU A 13 -9.13 -6.21 3.07
C LEU A 13 -9.25 -6.48 4.57
N ARG A 14 -8.81 -7.66 5.01
CA ARG A 14 -8.78 -8.04 6.44
C ARG A 14 -10.14 -7.88 7.14
N GLY A 15 -11.23 -8.20 6.44
CA GLY A 15 -12.61 -8.05 6.96
C GLY A 15 -13.21 -6.64 6.78
N TYR A 16 -12.41 -5.64 6.43
CA TYR A 16 -12.87 -4.27 6.19
C TYR A 16 -13.28 -4.07 4.73
N ARG A 17 -14.33 -3.29 4.54
CA ARG A 17 -14.75 -2.79 3.24
C ARG A 17 -14.14 -1.41 3.05
N ILE A 18 -13.16 -1.30 2.14
CA ILE A 18 -12.36 -0.09 1.96
C ILE A 18 -12.73 0.57 0.63
N GLU A 19 -13.00 1.87 0.67
CA GLU A 19 -13.23 2.70 -0.50
C GLU A 19 -11.91 3.34 -0.93
N LEU A 20 -11.24 2.79 -1.95
CA LEU A 20 -9.92 3.28 -2.36
C LEU A 20 -9.96 4.76 -2.77
N GLY A 21 -11.06 5.19 -3.38
CA GLY A 21 -11.26 6.58 -3.77
C GLY A 21 -11.25 7.57 -2.60
N GLU A 22 -11.54 7.13 -1.37
CA GLU A 22 -11.45 8.01 -0.19
C GLU A 22 -10.00 8.32 0.20
N ILE A 23 -9.15 7.29 0.14
CA ILE A 23 -7.72 7.42 0.38
C ILE A 23 -7.11 8.31 -0.72
N GLU A 24 -7.43 8.03 -1.99
CA GLU A 24 -6.97 8.80 -3.15
C GLU A 24 -7.36 10.28 -3.06
N ARG A 25 -8.62 10.59 -2.70
CA ARG A 25 -9.08 11.97 -2.52
C ARG A 25 -8.37 12.68 -1.38
N THR A 26 -8.03 11.96 -0.32
CA THR A 26 -7.32 12.55 0.81
C THR A 26 -5.89 12.89 0.42
N LEU A 27 -5.20 11.97 -0.28
CA LEU A 27 -3.86 12.19 -0.83
C LEU A 27 -3.81 13.35 -1.83
N ALA A 28 -4.79 13.42 -2.74
CA ALA A 28 -4.85 14.45 -3.79
C ALA A 28 -5.11 15.87 -3.25
N ARG A 29 -5.42 16.04 -1.96
CA ARG A 29 -5.53 17.36 -1.32
C ARG A 29 -4.17 17.93 -0.92
N HIS A 30 -3.14 17.09 -0.82
CA HIS A 30 -1.82 17.55 -0.46
C HIS A 30 -1.20 18.36 -1.61
N PRO A 31 -0.69 19.58 -1.38
CA PRO A 31 -0.27 20.49 -2.45
C PRO A 31 0.89 19.99 -3.30
N HIS A 32 1.67 19.03 -2.77
CA HIS A 32 2.79 18.42 -3.48
C HIS A 32 2.47 17.08 -4.16
N VAL A 33 1.19 16.69 -4.19
CA VAL A 33 0.73 15.47 -4.88
C VAL A 33 0.04 15.87 -6.17
N ASP A 34 0.68 15.58 -7.30
CA ASP A 34 0.09 15.87 -8.62
C ASP A 34 -1.07 14.91 -8.91
N ALA A 35 -0.88 13.63 -8.59
CA ALA A 35 -1.93 12.62 -8.64
C ALA A 35 -1.61 11.42 -7.75
N ALA A 36 -2.66 10.73 -7.28
CA ALA A 36 -2.53 9.54 -6.44
C ALA A 36 -3.52 8.45 -6.86
N VAL A 37 -3.03 7.21 -6.90
CA VAL A 37 -3.84 6.01 -7.13
C VAL A 37 -3.52 4.99 -6.06
N VAL A 38 -4.56 4.36 -5.52
CA VAL A 38 -4.40 3.30 -4.52
C VAL A 38 -4.86 1.97 -5.12
N ALA A 39 -4.10 0.92 -4.89
CA ALA A 39 -4.45 -0.44 -5.30
C ALA A 39 -4.24 -1.45 -4.16
N CYS A 40 -4.98 -2.55 -4.23
CA CYS A 40 -4.72 -3.73 -3.41
C CYS A 40 -3.68 -4.59 -4.11
N ILE A 41 -2.60 -4.93 -3.41
CA ILE A 41 -1.56 -5.84 -3.90
C ILE A 41 -1.65 -7.14 -3.12
N GLU A 42 -1.53 -8.26 -3.85
CA GLU A 42 -1.42 -9.59 -3.26
C GLU A 42 0.06 -9.97 -3.17
N ARG A 43 0.57 -10.14 -1.94
CA ARG A 43 1.90 -10.70 -1.68
C ARG A 43 1.76 -12.17 -1.31
N ALA A 44 2.57 -13.04 -1.93
CA ALA A 44 2.64 -14.43 -1.51
C ALA A 44 3.20 -14.54 -0.07
N PRO A 45 2.72 -15.49 0.76
CA PRO A 45 1.68 -16.48 0.47
C PRO A 45 0.33 -16.07 1.09
N LEU A 46 -0.40 -15.11 0.48
CA LEU A 46 -1.77 -14.63 0.83
C LEU A 46 -1.88 -13.34 1.67
N HIS A 47 -0.85 -12.49 1.71
CA HIS A 47 -0.98 -11.19 2.36
C HIS A 47 -1.43 -10.10 1.38
N LYS A 48 -2.68 -9.66 1.52
CA LYS A 48 -3.17 -8.46 0.85
C LYS A 48 -2.68 -7.20 1.59
N ALA A 49 -2.26 -6.21 0.82
CA ALA A 49 -1.80 -4.91 1.32
C ALA A 49 -2.31 -3.77 0.44
N LEU A 50 -2.43 -2.57 1.00
CA LEU A 50 -2.69 -1.36 0.25
C LEU A 50 -1.37 -0.75 -0.20
N ALA A 51 -1.30 -0.40 -1.49
CA ALA A 51 -0.20 0.34 -2.08
C ALA A 51 -0.70 1.67 -2.66
N ALA A 52 0.03 2.75 -2.37
CA ALA A 52 -0.18 4.07 -2.92
C ALA A 52 0.87 4.37 -3.98
N PHE A 53 0.40 4.74 -5.18
CA PHE A 53 1.21 5.19 -6.31
C PHE A 53 1.04 6.68 -6.45
N ILE A 54 2.15 7.42 -6.33
CA ILE A 54 2.13 8.88 -6.26
C ILE A 54 2.92 9.45 -7.44
N ILE A 55 2.31 10.39 -8.16
CA ILE A 55 3.00 11.30 -9.08
C ILE A 55 3.32 12.56 -8.28
N THR A 56 4.61 12.87 -8.18
CA THR A 56 5.14 14.04 -7.46
C THR A 56 6.56 14.31 -7.91
N SER A 57 6.96 15.58 -7.82
CA SER A 57 8.34 16.04 -8.01
C SER A 57 9.15 16.05 -6.70
N GLU A 58 8.51 15.80 -5.55
CA GLU A 58 9.15 15.83 -4.23
C GLU A 58 9.98 14.57 -3.92
N PRO A 59 10.94 14.66 -2.98
CA PRO A 59 11.72 13.52 -2.53
C PRO A 59 10.86 12.48 -1.75
N PRO A 60 11.38 11.25 -1.57
CA PRO A 60 10.66 10.16 -0.88
C PRO A 60 10.21 10.47 0.56
N SER A 61 10.80 11.48 1.23
CA SER A 61 10.38 11.92 2.56
C SER A 61 8.93 12.42 2.62
N LEU A 62 8.36 12.83 1.48
CA LEU A 62 6.95 13.20 1.36
C LEU A 62 6.02 12.05 1.80
N PHE A 63 6.38 10.78 1.56
CA PHE A 63 5.48 9.65 1.85
C PHE A 63 5.19 9.48 3.35
N GLU A 64 6.16 9.76 4.23
CA GLU A 64 5.89 9.73 5.67
C GLU A 64 4.99 10.87 6.12
N GLN A 65 5.06 12.05 5.46
CA GLN A 65 4.13 13.16 5.70
C GLN A 65 2.71 12.76 5.29
N LEU A 66 2.53 12.27 4.06
CA LEU A 66 1.23 11.80 3.54
C LEU A 66 0.62 10.70 4.41
N LYS A 67 1.44 9.76 4.87
CA LYS A 67 1.00 8.67 5.77
C LYS A 67 0.50 9.21 7.11
N ASN A 68 1.16 10.22 7.68
CA ASN A 68 0.72 10.85 8.91
C ASN A 68 -0.58 11.64 8.72
N GLU A 69 -0.73 12.34 7.61
CA GLU A 69 -1.98 13.02 7.27
C GLU A 69 -3.15 12.04 7.09
N LEU A 70 -2.91 10.92 6.40
CA LEU A 70 -3.92 9.87 6.27
C LEU A 70 -4.36 9.32 7.62
N ARG A 71 -3.43 9.08 8.56
CA ARG A 71 -3.77 8.60 9.92
C ARG A 71 -4.60 9.59 10.74
N GLN A 72 -4.46 10.88 10.47
CA GLN A 72 -5.26 11.91 11.15
C GLN A 72 -6.70 11.96 10.64
N GLN A 73 -6.94 11.53 9.40
CA GLN A 73 -8.24 11.67 8.73
C GLN A 73 -8.98 10.34 8.54
N LEU A 74 -8.24 9.24 8.44
CA LEU A 74 -8.77 7.92 8.12
C LEU A 74 -8.36 6.89 9.17
N PRO A 75 -9.17 5.84 9.38
CA PRO A 75 -8.78 4.71 10.23
C PRO A 75 -7.49 4.03 9.75
N ASP A 76 -6.69 3.50 10.69
CA ASP A 76 -5.39 2.87 10.39
C ASP A 76 -5.44 1.78 9.31
N TYR A 77 -6.53 1.01 9.23
CA TYR A 77 -6.68 -0.05 8.23
C TYR A 77 -6.85 0.46 6.79
N MET A 78 -7.15 1.75 6.59
CA MET A 78 -7.21 2.40 5.28
C MET A 78 -5.87 3.02 4.87
N VAL A 79 -4.88 3.08 5.78
CA VAL A 79 -3.59 3.72 5.49
C VAL A 79 -2.71 2.76 4.68
N PRO A 80 -2.23 3.15 3.48
CA PRO A 80 -1.34 2.33 2.66
C PRO A 80 -0.05 1.97 3.39
N THR A 81 0.35 0.70 3.26
CA THR A 81 1.60 0.19 3.84
C THR A 81 2.74 0.16 2.84
N LEU A 82 2.43 0.27 1.56
CA LEU A 82 3.38 0.26 0.45
C LEU A 82 3.22 1.59 -0.32
N TRP A 83 4.34 2.15 -0.75
CA TRP A 83 4.39 3.45 -1.41
C TRP A 83 5.38 3.41 -2.56
N GLN A 84 5.00 3.94 -3.72
CA GLN A 84 5.88 4.04 -4.88
C GLN A 84 5.66 5.37 -5.59
N ARG A 85 6.76 6.04 -5.94
CA ARG A 85 6.71 7.17 -6.89
C ARG A 85 6.64 6.62 -8.30
N VAL A 86 5.68 7.08 -9.09
CA VAL A 86 5.53 6.69 -10.49
C VAL A 86 5.61 7.93 -11.39
N ALA A 87 6.08 7.74 -12.62
CA ALA A 87 6.14 8.83 -13.60
C ALA A 87 4.77 9.11 -14.23
N ASP A 88 3.97 8.06 -14.44
CA ASP A 88 2.62 8.14 -15.00
C ASP A 88 1.82 6.88 -14.60
N PHE A 89 0.51 6.89 -14.83
CA PHE A 89 -0.36 5.75 -14.62
C PHE A 89 -0.67 5.02 -15.93
N PRO A 90 -0.57 3.68 -15.98
CA PRO A 90 -1.04 2.92 -17.12
C PRO A 90 -2.55 3.10 -17.26
N ASN A 91 -3.00 3.23 -18.50
CA ASN A 91 -4.42 3.32 -18.84
C ASN A 91 -4.87 2.02 -19.54
N THR A 92 -6.15 1.69 -19.34
CA THR A 92 -6.90 0.69 -20.11
C THR A 92 -7.23 1.23 -21.50
N ASP A 93 -7.66 0.36 -22.43
CA ASP A 93 -8.07 0.76 -23.79
C ASP A 93 -9.21 1.80 -23.79
N ASN A 94 -9.99 1.86 -22.70
CA ASN A 94 -11.06 2.85 -22.49
C ASN A 94 -10.57 4.15 -21.81
N GLY A 95 -9.26 4.35 -21.67
CA GLY A 95 -8.66 5.54 -21.09
C GLY A 95 -8.82 5.68 -19.57
N LYS A 96 -9.32 4.65 -18.87
CA LYS A 96 -9.35 4.61 -17.40
C LYS A 96 -8.02 4.09 -16.86
N ILE A 97 -7.59 4.54 -15.69
CA ILE A 97 -6.41 4.03 -14.98
C ILE A 97 -6.52 2.51 -14.75
N ASP A 98 -5.50 1.77 -15.18
CA ASP A 98 -5.37 0.32 -15.01
C ASP A 98 -4.64 0.00 -13.69
N ARG A 99 -5.43 -0.03 -12.60
CA ARG A 99 -4.92 -0.37 -11.24
C ARG A 99 -4.33 -1.78 -11.17
N LYS A 100 -4.82 -2.71 -12.00
CA LYS A 100 -4.35 -4.08 -12.01
C LYS A 100 -2.93 -4.12 -12.57
N ARG A 101 -2.70 -3.45 -13.71
CA ARG A 101 -1.36 -3.32 -14.30
C ARG A 101 -0.38 -2.59 -13.39
N LEU A 102 -0.82 -1.55 -12.66
CA LEU A 102 0.00 -0.92 -11.62
C LEU A 102 0.45 -1.91 -10.54
N ALA A 103 -0.48 -2.69 -10.00
CA ALA A 103 -0.17 -3.68 -8.97
C ALA A 103 0.77 -4.78 -9.50
N GLU A 104 0.54 -5.26 -10.73
CA GLU A 104 1.40 -6.26 -11.38
C GLU A 104 2.83 -5.73 -11.59
N ASN A 105 2.99 -4.52 -12.10
CA ASN A 105 4.29 -3.88 -12.27
C ASN A 105 5.01 -3.72 -10.93
N PHE A 106 4.31 -3.28 -9.89
CA PHE A 106 4.88 -3.18 -8.54
C PHE A 106 5.37 -4.53 -8.02
N VAL A 107 4.57 -5.58 -8.18
CA VAL A 107 4.96 -6.93 -7.75
C VAL A 107 6.17 -7.41 -8.54
N ALA A 108 6.19 -7.20 -9.85
CA ALA A 108 7.33 -7.55 -10.70
C ALA A 108 8.60 -6.83 -10.25
N ASP A 109 8.58 -5.50 -10.09
CA ASP A 109 9.70 -4.69 -9.59
C ASP A 109 10.18 -5.19 -8.22
N SER A 110 9.24 -5.46 -7.31
CA SER A 110 9.58 -5.95 -5.96
C SER A 110 10.11 -7.39 -5.96
N SER A 111 9.79 -8.20 -6.96
CA SER A 111 10.27 -9.58 -7.09
C SER A 111 11.65 -9.69 -7.74
N LEU A 112 11.99 -8.72 -8.60
CA LEU A 112 13.36 -8.52 -9.09
C LEU A 112 14.29 -8.13 -7.94
N VAL A 113 13.76 -7.52 -6.88
CA VAL A 113 14.42 -7.34 -5.58
C VAL A 113 14.07 -8.53 -4.68
N SER A 114 14.65 -9.69 -4.94
CA SER A 114 14.49 -10.87 -4.08
C SER A 114 14.72 -10.52 -2.58
N PRO A 115 14.00 -11.15 -1.64
CA PRO A 115 13.84 -10.68 -0.27
C PRO A 115 15.08 -10.97 0.57
N GLN A 116 16.07 -10.10 0.47
CA GLN A 116 17.10 -9.94 1.49
C GLN A 116 17.27 -8.44 1.72
N THR A 117 17.08 -8.03 2.97
CA THR A 117 17.40 -6.70 3.51
C THR A 117 16.35 -5.59 3.32
N GLN A 118 15.12 -5.82 3.81
CA GLN A 118 14.60 -4.78 4.70
C GLN A 118 15.22 -5.11 6.06
N ALA A 119 16.26 -4.38 6.45
CA ALA A 119 16.71 -4.42 7.83
C ALA A 119 15.49 -4.09 8.69
N LEU A 120 14.94 -5.11 9.35
CA LEU A 120 13.90 -4.92 10.34
C LEU A 120 14.45 -3.93 11.36
N SER A 121 13.69 -2.89 11.68
CA SER A 121 14.08 -1.97 12.75
C SER A 121 14.36 -2.79 14.02
N ASP A 122 15.29 -2.34 14.87
CA ASP A 122 15.63 -3.05 16.11
C ASP A 122 14.38 -3.40 16.95
N THR A 123 13.34 -2.57 16.85
CA THR A 123 12.03 -2.81 17.49
C THR A 123 11.26 -3.99 16.87
N GLU A 124 11.31 -4.15 15.55
CA GLU A 124 10.67 -5.27 14.85
C GLU A 124 11.44 -6.58 15.08
N GLN A 125 12.78 -6.52 15.17
CA GLN A 125 13.61 -7.64 15.58
C GLN A 125 13.31 -8.07 17.02
N MET A 126 13.09 -7.11 17.93
CA MET A 126 12.73 -7.38 19.31
C MET A 126 11.33 -8.03 19.43
N LEU A 127 10.37 -7.61 18.61
CA LEU A 127 9.04 -8.23 18.55
C LEU A 127 9.11 -9.67 18.02
N LEU A 128 9.88 -9.94 16.97
CA LEU A 128 10.10 -11.30 16.47
C LEU A 128 10.81 -12.19 17.50
N ALA A 129 11.82 -11.66 18.18
CA ALA A 129 12.52 -12.38 19.26
C ALA A 129 11.57 -12.72 20.42
N LEU A 130 10.67 -11.80 20.77
CA LEU A 130 9.64 -12.06 21.77
C LEU A 130 8.65 -13.13 21.31
N TRP A 131 8.21 -13.08 20.06
CA TRP A 131 7.25 -14.03 19.49
C TRP A 131 7.81 -15.44 19.39
N MET A 132 9.10 -15.60 19.04
CA MET A 132 9.76 -16.90 19.04
C MET A 132 9.91 -17.49 20.45
N ARG A 133 10.01 -16.67 21.50
CA ARG A 133 10.14 -17.14 22.88
C ARG A 133 8.86 -17.78 23.44
N TYR A 134 7.69 -17.43 22.89
CA TYR A 134 6.39 -17.90 23.39
C TYR A 134 5.64 -18.85 22.46
N LEU A 135 6.28 -19.37 21.42
CA LEU A 135 5.74 -20.49 20.64
C LEU A 135 6.12 -21.81 21.33
N PRO A 136 5.21 -22.45 22.10
CA PRO A 136 5.40 -23.85 22.45
C PRO A 136 5.28 -24.65 21.16
N ILE A 137 6.43 -25.06 20.63
CA ILE A 137 6.53 -26.21 19.73
C ILE A 137 5.98 -27.43 20.48
N LYS A 138 4.66 -27.63 20.41
CA LYS A 138 4.07 -28.94 20.69
C LYS A 138 4.42 -29.84 19.51
N ASN A 139 5.61 -30.41 19.54
CA ASN A 139 5.90 -31.64 18.82
C ASN A 139 5.06 -32.75 19.48
N GLY A 140 3.82 -32.88 19.04
CA GLY A 140 3.04 -34.09 19.25
C GLY A 140 3.23 -35.00 18.06
N ARG A 141 3.90 -36.14 18.27
CA ARG A 141 3.43 -37.46 17.81
C ARG A 141 4.19 -38.56 18.55
N SER A 142 3.41 -39.60 18.85
CA SER A 142 3.71 -40.87 19.50
C SER A 142 5.00 -41.55 19.08
#